data_AF-A0A8T5Y3K8-F1
#
_entry.id   AF-A0A8T5Y3K8-F1
#
_cell.length_a   1.000
_cell.length_b   1.000
_cell.length_c   1.000
_cell.angle_alpha   90.00
_cell.angle_beta   90.00
_cell.angle_gamma   90.00
#
_symmetry.space_group_name_H-M   'P 1'
#
loop_
_entity.id
_entity.type
_entity.pdbx_description
1 polymer ?
#
loop_
_entity_poly.entity_id
_entity_poly.type
_entity_poly.pdbx_seq_one_letter_code
_entity_poly.pdbx_strand_id
1 'polypeptide(L)'
;MKTRKFYIWFDRDGSFETEEGLGWLTGEREPEEMAYTGDCLEVEINPADIQHHAEAQKGEDIHDYLNENEIPYTHMPMHSNVYTGTVIYDMETQEWGLLEDLDTAPTVTHWDGSNTRYHNLVEDRWQEVVEVETDAVCIDRWDGSNMTTGGTGNHAHVYKTTDGRYVLVLSSQWEGSKDTAAIMTATELRGYLVSIDRADEADEILSKEKVVGVQVRLPESLRKDLKKKLLDEGKSIQEFFRQAVEEYLR
;
A
#
# COMPACT_ATOMS: atom_id res chain seq x y z
N MET A 1 -2.22 -0.02 -22.38
CA MET A 1 -2.45 -1.01 -21.30
C MET A 1 -3.18 -0.28 -20.20
N LYS A 2 -4.19 -0.88 -19.57
CA LYS A 2 -4.84 -0.24 -18.42
C LYS A 2 -3.98 -0.49 -17.18
N THR A 3 -3.84 0.53 -16.36
CA THR A 3 -3.06 0.49 -15.13
C THR A 3 -3.92 0.98 -13.96
N ARG A 4 -3.48 0.65 -12.75
CA ARG A 4 -4.04 1.14 -11.49
C ARG A 4 -2.92 1.36 -10.48
N LYS A 5 -3.19 2.13 -9.43
CA LYS A 5 -2.23 2.40 -8.36
C LYS A 5 -2.50 1.49 -7.17
N PHE A 6 -1.45 0.91 -6.62
CA PHE A 6 -1.46 0.29 -5.31
C PHE A 6 -0.72 1.17 -4.32
N TYR A 7 -1.31 1.32 -3.15
CA TYR A 7 -0.76 2.03 -2.01
C TYR A 7 -0.33 0.97 -0.97
N ILE A 8 0.98 0.74 -0.85
CA ILE A 8 1.55 -0.34 -0.01
C ILE A 8 2.33 0.29 1.14
N TRP A 9 1.97 -0.10 2.35
CA TRP A 9 2.43 0.54 3.57
C TRP A 9 3.32 -0.40 4.37
N PHE A 10 4.54 0.02 4.65
CA PHE A 10 5.52 -0.78 5.35
C PHE A 10 5.79 -0.21 6.74
N ASP A 11 5.83 -1.10 7.72
CA ASP A 11 6.26 -0.77 9.08
C ASP A 11 7.79 -0.79 9.16
N ARG A 12 8.39 0.25 9.74
CA ARG A 12 9.85 0.42 9.80
C ARG A 12 10.58 -0.61 10.64
N ASP A 13 9.88 -1.23 11.57
CA ASP A 13 10.48 -2.17 12.52
C ASP A 13 9.98 -3.62 12.34
N GLY A 14 9.27 -3.93 11.24
CA GLY A 14 8.70 -5.27 11.02
C GLY A 14 7.76 -5.70 12.17
N SER A 15 7.10 -4.73 12.82
CA SER A 15 6.37 -4.96 14.05
C SER A 15 5.05 -5.72 13.82
N PHE A 16 5.05 -6.98 14.28
CA PHE A 16 3.94 -7.86 14.67
C PHE A 16 2.80 -8.21 13.69
N GLU A 17 2.48 -7.41 12.67
CA GLU A 17 1.34 -7.70 11.78
C GLU A 17 1.72 -8.05 10.34
N THR A 18 2.97 -7.87 9.95
CA THR A 18 3.45 -8.20 8.60
C THR A 18 4.75 -9.02 8.67
N GLU A 19 4.83 -10.08 7.87
CA GLU A 19 6.09 -10.82 7.66
C GLU A 19 7.12 -9.91 6.97
N GLU A 20 8.42 -10.14 7.20
CA GLU A 20 9.48 -9.32 6.60
C GLU A 20 9.29 -9.14 5.09
N GLY A 21 9.23 -7.87 4.64
CA GLY A 21 9.08 -7.51 3.24
C GLY A 21 7.64 -7.45 2.71
N LEU A 22 6.64 -7.77 3.54
CA LEU A 22 5.23 -7.53 3.23
C LEU A 22 4.76 -6.22 3.85
N GLY A 23 4.14 -5.37 3.03
CA GLY A 23 3.43 -4.18 3.49
C GLY A 23 1.92 -4.40 3.46
N TRP A 24 1.17 -3.58 4.18
CA TRP A 24 -0.28 -3.56 4.09
C TRP A 24 -0.72 -2.93 2.76
N LEU A 25 -1.49 -3.67 1.95
CA LEU A 25 -2.13 -3.16 0.75
C LEU A 25 -3.42 -2.45 1.13
N THR A 26 -3.37 -1.12 1.15
CA THR A 26 -4.53 -0.27 1.47
C THR A 26 -5.49 -0.08 0.29
N GLY A 27 -5.20 -0.77 -0.83
CA GLY A 27 -6.03 -0.83 -2.03
C GLY A 27 -5.63 0.22 -3.07
N GLU A 28 -6.64 0.77 -3.75
CA GLU A 28 -6.50 1.78 -4.81
C GLU A 28 -6.79 3.22 -4.31
N ARG A 29 -7.05 3.39 -3.01
CA ARG A 29 -7.37 4.69 -2.42
C ARG A 29 -6.13 5.29 -1.79
N GLU A 30 -5.92 6.56 -2.11
CA GLU A 30 -4.96 7.39 -1.40
C GLU A 30 -5.45 7.59 0.04
N PRO A 31 -4.57 7.61 1.06
CA PRO A 31 -4.94 8.07 2.39
C PRO A 31 -5.64 9.43 2.36
N GLU A 32 -6.60 9.60 3.25
CA GLU A 32 -7.31 10.87 3.43
C GLU A 32 -6.70 11.63 4.61
N GLU A 33 -6.52 12.94 4.47
CA GLU A 33 -6.13 13.80 5.59
C GLU A 33 -7.31 13.93 6.56
N MET A 34 -7.14 13.38 7.77
CA MET A 34 -8.19 13.37 8.79
C MET A 34 -7.67 13.90 10.11
N ALA A 35 -8.51 14.62 10.85
CA ALA A 35 -8.23 15.05 12.22
C ALA A 35 -8.59 13.93 13.21
N TYR A 36 -7.80 13.81 14.28
CA TYR A 36 -8.16 12.97 15.42
C TYR A 36 -9.23 13.68 16.26
N THR A 37 -10.40 13.07 16.41
CA THR A 37 -11.57 13.68 17.05
C THR A 37 -12.21 12.79 18.11
N GLY A 38 -11.51 11.74 18.57
CA GLY A 38 -12.06 10.73 19.48
C GLY A 38 -12.60 11.27 20.81
N ASP A 39 -12.05 12.38 21.28
CA ASP A 39 -12.45 13.06 22.51
C ASP A 39 -13.14 14.41 22.25
N CYS A 40 -13.61 14.65 21.03
CA CYS A 40 -14.28 15.90 20.66
C CYS A 40 -15.81 15.77 20.64
N LEU A 41 -16.47 16.87 20.98
CA LEU A 41 -17.88 17.11 20.69
C LEU A 41 -17.97 18.09 19.51
N GLU A 42 -18.78 17.79 18.50
CA GLU A 42 -19.22 18.77 17.52
C GLU A 42 -20.38 19.56 18.13
N VAL A 43 -20.28 20.89 18.17
CA VAL A 43 -21.22 21.77 18.88
C VAL A 43 -21.88 22.72 17.90
N GLU A 44 -23.21 22.76 17.88
CA GLU A 44 -23.99 23.59 16.94
C GLU A 44 -24.09 25.05 17.42
N ILE A 45 -22.98 25.77 17.37
CA ILE A 45 -22.92 27.22 17.62
C ILE A 45 -22.23 27.96 16.47
N ASN A 46 -22.38 29.29 16.44
CA ASN A 46 -21.66 30.12 15.49
C ASN A 46 -20.18 30.23 15.92
N PRO A 47 -19.21 29.98 15.02
CA PRO A 47 -17.77 30.17 15.29
C PRO A 47 -17.41 31.52 15.93
N ALA A 48 -18.14 32.59 15.59
CA ALA A 48 -17.90 33.92 16.16
C ALA A 48 -18.18 34.00 17.68
N ASP A 49 -18.96 33.07 18.22
CA ASP A 49 -19.41 33.06 19.62
C ASP A 49 -18.55 32.16 20.51
N ILE A 50 -17.54 31.46 19.97
CA ILE A 50 -16.66 30.54 20.73
C ILE A 50 -16.12 31.18 22.01
N GLN A 51 -15.58 32.41 21.94
CA GLN A 51 -15.01 33.09 23.10
C GLN A 51 -16.05 33.34 24.20
N HIS A 52 -17.28 33.67 23.81
CA HIS A 52 -18.38 33.88 24.75
C HIS A 52 -18.71 32.58 25.50
N HIS A 53 -18.80 31.47 24.77
CA HIS A 53 -19.08 30.15 25.36
C HIS A 53 -17.92 29.65 26.24
N ALA A 54 -16.67 29.82 25.80
CA ALA A 54 -15.49 29.46 26.58
C ALA A 54 -15.41 30.22 27.92
N GLU A 55 -15.79 31.50 27.95
CA GLU A 55 -15.84 32.28 29.19
C GLU A 55 -17.02 31.88 30.09
N ALA A 56 -18.19 31.61 29.50
CA ALA A 56 -19.40 31.28 30.23
C ALA A 56 -19.37 29.87 30.86
N GLN A 57 -18.82 28.88 30.14
CA GLN A 57 -18.71 27.49 30.59
C GLN A 57 -17.62 27.27 31.65
N LYS A 58 -16.71 28.24 31.85
CA LYS A 58 -15.50 28.05 32.63
C LYS A 58 -15.74 27.50 34.04
N GLY A 59 -15.23 26.30 34.30
CA GLY A 59 -15.31 25.63 35.61
C GLY A 59 -16.58 24.81 35.82
N GLU A 60 -17.39 24.66 34.77
CA GLU A 60 -18.57 23.80 34.70
C GLU A 60 -18.27 22.55 33.86
N ASP A 61 -18.98 21.45 34.13
CA ASP A 61 -18.96 20.30 33.23
C ASP A 61 -19.55 20.68 31.87
N ILE A 62 -18.92 20.24 30.78
CA ILE A 62 -19.34 20.64 29.44
C ILE A 62 -20.76 20.14 29.10
N HIS A 63 -21.13 18.94 29.54
CA HIS A 63 -22.45 18.39 29.23
C HIS A 63 -23.53 19.14 30.00
N ASP A 64 -23.29 19.48 31.27
CA ASP A 64 -24.20 20.31 32.06
C ASP A 64 -24.38 21.68 31.40
N TYR A 65 -23.27 22.35 31.05
CA TYR A 65 -23.30 23.65 30.37
C TYR A 65 -24.10 23.61 29.06
N LEU A 66 -23.82 22.64 28.18
CA LEU A 66 -24.51 22.52 26.90
C LEU A 66 -26.01 22.24 27.08
N ASN A 67 -26.37 21.39 28.03
CA ASN A 67 -27.77 21.05 28.31
C ASN A 67 -28.55 22.24 28.92
N GLU A 68 -27.98 22.94 29.89
CA GLU A 68 -28.61 24.10 30.54
C GLU A 68 -28.85 25.26 29.58
N ASN A 69 -27.98 25.41 28.58
CA ASN A 69 -28.08 26.44 27.55
C ASN A 69 -28.81 25.97 26.27
N GLU A 70 -29.36 24.75 26.27
CA GLU A 70 -30.07 24.15 25.14
C GLU A 70 -29.23 24.13 23.83
N ILE A 71 -27.92 23.94 23.95
CA ILE A 71 -26.97 23.91 22.83
C ILE A 71 -26.86 22.46 22.31
N PRO A 72 -27.22 22.19 21.04
CA PRO A 72 -27.06 20.85 20.47
C PRO A 72 -25.59 20.46 20.31
N TYR A 73 -25.29 19.19 20.57
CA TYR A 73 -23.97 18.62 20.33
C TYR A 73 -24.03 17.14 19.98
N THR A 74 -22.96 16.64 19.34
CA THR A 74 -22.80 15.22 19.00
C THR A 74 -21.37 14.76 19.31
N HIS A 75 -21.22 13.54 19.83
CA HIS A 75 -19.89 12.93 19.96
C HIS A 75 -19.30 12.64 18.59
N MET A 76 -18.09 13.14 18.35
CA MET A 76 -17.40 12.91 17.10
C MET A 76 -16.85 11.48 17.02
N PRO A 77 -16.72 10.90 15.82
CA PRO A 77 -16.01 9.64 15.65
C PRO A 77 -14.52 9.79 16.01
N MET A 78 -13.80 8.68 16.10
CA MET A 78 -12.35 8.69 16.37
C MET A 78 -11.56 9.60 15.41
N HIS A 79 -11.97 9.63 14.15
CA HIS A 79 -11.37 10.43 13.10
C HIS A 79 -12.45 11.06 12.23
N SER A 80 -12.25 12.32 11.87
CA SER A 80 -13.20 13.08 11.06
C SER A 80 -12.49 13.78 9.91
N ASN A 81 -13.19 13.88 8.79
CA ASN A 81 -12.82 14.84 7.75
C ASN A 81 -12.96 16.25 8.29
N VAL A 82 -12.05 17.13 7.88
CA VAL A 82 -12.04 18.52 8.33
C VAL A 82 -13.04 19.34 7.53
N TYR A 83 -13.90 20.08 8.25
CA TYR A 83 -14.86 21.00 7.67
C TYR A 83 -14.69 22.40 8.28
N THR A 84 -14.63 23.41 7.41
CA THR A 84 -14.45 24.80 7.81
C THR A 84 -15.62 25.33 8.62
N GLY A 85 -15.32 26.02 9.72
CA GLY A 85 -16.32 26.61 10.60
C GLY A 85 -17.09 25.62 11.49
N THR A 86 -16.72 24.34 11.52
CA THR A 86 -17.27 23.40 12.51
C THR A 86 -16.66 23.69 13.88
N VAL A 87 -17.51 24.02 14.85
CA VAL A 87 -17.09 24.28 16.23
C VAL A 87 -17.01 22.97 17.00
N ILE A 88 -15.92 22.81 17.74
CA ILE A 88 -15.69 21.65 18.58
C ILE A 88 -15.41 22.04 20.03
N TYR A 89 -15.69 21.12 20.94
CA TYR A 89 -15.13 21.12 22.27
C TYR A 89 -14.30 19.86 22.46
N ASP A 90 -13.00 20.03 22.71
CA ASP A 90 -12.09 18.94 23.03
C ASP A 90 -12.20 18.64 24.53
N MET A 91 -12.70 17.45 24.86
CA MET A 91 -12.90 17.01 26.24
C MET A 91 -11.59 16.64 26.93
N GLU A 92 -10.53 16.28 26.20
CA GLU A 92 -9.22 15.95 26.77
C GLU A 92 -8.51 17.23 27.23
N THR A 93 -8.45 18.24 26.36
CA THR A 93 -7.81 19.53 26.68
C THR A 93 -8.74 20.50 27.43
N GLN A 94 -10.05 20.25 27.40
CA GLN A 94 -11.09 21.13 27.92
C GLN A 94 -11.12 22.50 27.23
N GLU A 95 -10.87 22.51 25.92
CA GLU A 95 -10.79 23.72 25.11
C GLU A 95 -11.84 23.74 24.00
N TRP A 96 -12.37 24.93 23.75
CA TRP A 96 -13.20 25.19 22.57
C TRP A 96 -12.30 25.53 21.39
N GLY A 97 -12.68 25.08 20.20
CA GLY A 97 -11.91 25.35 18.99
C GLY A 97 -12.71 25.13 17.71
N LEU A 98 -12.00 25.22 16.58
CA LEU A 98 -12.51 24.84 15.28
C LEU A 98 -11.89 23.51 14.86
N LEU A 99 -12.69 22.67 14.22
CA LEU A 99 -12.23 21.40 13.66
C LEU A 99 -11.07 21.59 12.67
N GLU A 100 -11.07 22.69 11.93
CA GLU A 100 -10.03 23.01 10.95
C GLU A 100 -8.70 23.48 11.55
N ASP A 101 -8.68 23.77 12.86
CA ASP A 101 -7.46 24.10 13.59
C ASP A 101 -6.78 22.86 14.19
N LEU A 102 -7.42 21.68 14.12
CA LEU A 102 -6.82 20.43 14.57
C LEU A 102 -5.75 19.94 13.58
N ASP A 103 -4.69 19.35 14.12
CA ASP A 103 -3.69 18.65 13.32
C ASP A 103 -4.33 17.46 12.58
N THR A 104 -4.00 17.34 11.29
CA THR A 104 -4.41 16.19 10.48
C THR A 104 -3.26 15.23 10.30
N ALA A 105 -3.61 13.97 10.07
CA ALA A 105 -2.68 12.96 9.60
C ALA A 105 -3.27 12.21 8.41
N PRO A 106 -2.42 11.77 7.45
CA PRO A 106 -2.85 10.85 6.43
C PRO A 106 -3.37 9.57 7.09
N THR A 107 -4.63 9.22 6.82
CA THR A 107 -5.35 8.15 7.51
C THR A 107 -5.94 7.18 6.49
N VAL A 108 -5.79 5.89 6.76
CA VAL A 108 -6.48 4.83 5.99
C VAL A 108 -7.52 4.16 6.86
N THR A 109 -8.66 3.88 6.22
CA THR A 109 -9.75 3.11 6.80
C THR A 109 -9.73 1.67 6.32
N HIS A 110 -9.97 0.72 7.21
CA HIS A 110 -10.21 -0.69 6.85
C HIS A 110 -11.44 -1.23 7.57
N TRP A 111 -12.19 -2.12 6.92
CA TRP A 111 -13.27 -2.84 7.57
C TRP A 111 -12.72 -4.09 8.24
N ASP A 112 -12.82 -4.19 9.56
CA ASP A 112 -12.31 -5.35 10.32
C ASP A 112 -13.32 -6.52 10.40
N GLY A 113 -14.44 -6.42 9.68
CA GLY A 113 -15.55 -7.36 9.79
C GLY A 113 -16.76 -6.81 10.52
N SER A 114 -16.54 -5.96 11.51
CA SER A 114 -17.59 -5.41 12.36
C SER A 114 -17.59 -3.88 12.43
N ASN A 115 -16.43 -3.25 12.27
CA ASN A 115 -16.25 -1.81 12.36
C ASN A 115 -15.25 -1.30 11.33
N THR A 116 -15.44 -0.04 10.93
CA THR A 116 -14.41 0.71 10.24
C THR A 116 -13.33 1.09 11.25
N ARG A 117 -12.10 0.67 10.97
CA ARG A 117 -10.90 0.97 11.74
C ARG A 117 -10.09 2.03 11.01
N TYR A 118 -9.46 2.91 11.78
CA TYR A 118 -8.66 4.03 11.28
C TYR A 118 -7.20 3.79 11.66
N HIS A 119 -6.30 4.05 10.72
CA HIS A 119 -4.86 3.95 10.92
C HIS A 119 -4.16 5.20 10.41
N ASN A 120 -3.57 5.95 11.34
CA ASN A 120 -2.75 7.11 11.01
C ASN A 120 -1.41 6.65 10.42
N LEU A 121 -0.95 7.35 9.39
CA LEU A 121 0.45 7.32 8.96
C LEU A 121 1.28 8.09 9.96
N VAL A 122 1.79 7.36 10.94
CA VAL A 122 2.82 7.82 11.86
C VAL A 122 4.21 7.79 11.20
N GLU A 123 5.14 8.61 11.70
CA GLU A 123 6.47 8.86 11.10
C GLU A 123 7.35 7.60 10.93
N ASP A 124 7.02 6.49 11.58
CA ASP A 124 7.69 5.20 11.51
C ASP A 124 7.10 4.26 10.44
N ARG A 125 6.18 4.74 9.60
CA ARG A 125 5.67 4.01 8.43
C ARG A 125 6.04 4.75 7.16
N TRP A 126 6.36 4.01 6.09
CA TRP A 126 6.47 4.60 4.77
C TRP A 126 5.50 3.96 3.79
N GLN A 127 5.09 4.75 2.81
CA GLN A 127 4.22 4.33 1.72
C GLN A 127 5.03 4.22 0.44
N GLU A 128 4.90 3.10 -0.25
CA GLU A 128 5.28 2.99 -1.65
C GLU A 128 4.03 2.96 -2.53
N VAL A 129 3.99 3.85 -3.52
CA VAL A 129 2.93 3.90 -4.52
C VAL A 129 3.46 3.29 -5.80
N VAL A 130 2.85 2.19 -6.24
CA VAL A 130 3.25 1.48 -7.45
C VAL A 130 2.12 1.45 -8.47
N GLU A 131 2.45 1.77 -9.72
CA GLU A 131 1.51 1.65 -10.83
C GLU A 131 1.63 0.25 -11.44
N VAL A 132 0.55 -0.52 -11.34
CA VAL A 132 0.48 -1.91 -11.81
C VAL A 132 -0.46 -2.06 -12.99
N GLU A 133 -0.19 -3.05 -13.83
CA GLU A 133 -1.12 -3.54 -14.84
C GLU A 133 -2.42 -4.02 -14.17
N THR A 134 -3.57 -3.81 -14.83
CA THR A 134 -4.86 -4.26 -14.27
C THR A 134 -4.99 -5.78 -14.20
N ASP A 135 -4.30 -6.49 -15.10
CA ASP A 135 -4.40 -7.93 -15.21
C ASP A 135 -3.48 -8.59 -14.17
N ALA A 136 -4.08 -9.38 -13.29
CA ALA A 136 -3.37 -10.18 -12.29
C ALA A 136 -3.17 -11.61 -12.77
N VAL A 137 -2.08 -12.25 -12.35
CA VAL A 137 -1.92 -13.70 -12.43
C VAL A 137 -2.24 -14.31 -11.06
N CYS A 138 -3.32 -15.08 -10.98
CA CYS A 138 -3.64 -15.89 -9.81
C CYS A 138 -2.68 -17.09 -9.75
N ILE A 139 -2.06 -17.32 -8.60
CA ILE A 139 -1.10 -18.43 -8.38
C ILE A 139 -1.66 -19.53 -7.45
N ASP A 140 -2.98 -19.49 -7.22
CA ASP A 140 -3.68 -20.49 -6.44
C ASP A 140 -3.67 -21.85 -7.14
N ARG A 141 -3.52 -22.90 -6.33
CA ARG A 141 -3.64 -24.28 -6.80
C ARG A 141 -4.76 -24.98 -6.05
N TRP A 142 -5.32 -25.99 -6.72
CA TRP A 142 -6.24 -26.92 -6.07
C TRP A 142 -5.48 -27.74 -5.02
N ASP A 143 -5.82 -27.57 -3.75
CA ASP A 143 -5.21 -28.29 -2.62
C ASP A 143 -5.93 -29.62 -2.31
N GLY A 144 -6.92 -30.01 -3.12
CA GLY A 144 -7.80 -31.15 -2.86
C GLY A 144 -9.21 -30.74 -2.41
N SER A 145 -9.41 -29.48 -2.00
CA SER A 145 -10.72 -28.96 -1.57
C SER A 145 -11.01 -27.54 -2.04
N ASN A 146 -9.99 -26.69 -2.19
CA ASN A 146 -10.15 -25.29 -2.59
C ASN A 146 -9.03 -24.85 -3.55
N MET A 147 -9.26 -23.77 -4.29
CA MET A 147 -8.22 -23.04 -5.02
C MET A 147 -7.57 -22.03 -4.06
N THR A 148 -6.35 -22.33 -3.58
CA THR A 148 -5.71 -21.52 -2.53
C THR A 148 -4.19 -21.41 -2.68
N THR A 149 -3.62 -20.45 -1.96
CA THR A 149 -2.18 -20.32 -1.70
C THR A 149 -1.99 -20.06 -0.20
N GLY A 150 -1.29 -20.96 0.51
CA GLY A 150 -1.08 -20.82 1.96
C GLY A 150 -2.25 -21.28 2.84
N GLY A 151 -3.25 -21.98 2.28
CA GLY A 151 -4.33 -22.64 3.03
C GLY A 151 -5.74 -22.11 2.73
N THR A 152 -6.76 -22.73 3.33
CA THR A 152 -8.18 -22.41 3.10
C THR A 152 -8.49 -20.92 3.29
N GLY A 153 -9.07 -20.31 2.26
CA GLY A 153 -9.46 -18.90 2.26
C GLY A 153 -8.33 -17.92 1.95
N ASN A 154 -7.09 -18.40 1.79
CA ASN A 154 -5.93 -17.59 1.42
C ASN A 154 -5.68 -17.66 -0.08
N HIS A 155 -5.43 -16.50 -0.68
CA HIS A 155 -5.26 -16.32 -2.11
C HIS A 155 -4.05 -15.47 -2.41
N ALA A 156 -3.37 -15.77 -3.52
CA ALA A 156 -2.24 -14.99 -3.96
C ALA A 156 -2.34 -14.59 -5.45
N HIS A 157 -1.98 -13.35 -5.72
CA HIS A 157 -2.00 -12.76 -7.06
C HIS A 157 -0.68 -12.02 -7.32
N VAL A 158 -0.20 -12.11 -8.55
CA VAL A 158 0.99 -11.37 -9.00
C VAL A 158 0.57 -10.33 -10.03
N TYR A 159 0.95 -9.09 -9.77
CA TYR A 159 0.78 -7.96 -10.68
C TYR A 159 2.12 -7.52 -11.22
N LYS A 160 2.13 -7.09 -12.48
CA LYS A 160 3.32 -6.47 -13.07
C LYS A 160 3.24 -4.96 -12.91
N THR A 161 4.32 -4.36 -12.44
CA THR A 161 4.44 -2.89 -12.39
C THR A 161 4.85 -2.33 -13.75
N THR A 162 4.55 -1.06 -13.97
CA THR A 162 4.98 -0.34 -15.19
C THR A 162 6.50 -0.14 -15.29
N ASP A 163 7.22 -0.24 -14.16
CA ASP A 163 8.68 -0.11 -14.10
C ASP A 163 9.45 -1.44 -14.27
N GLY A 164 8.74 -2.57 -14.39
CA GLY A 164 9.32 -3.89 -14.63
C GLY A 164 9.52 -4.75 -13.37
N ARG A 165 9.18 -4.24 -12.17
CA ARG A 165 9.04 -5.04 -10.94
C ARG A 165 7.70 -5.79 -10.89
N TYR A 166 7.52 -6.58 -9.85
CA TYR A 166 6.31 -7.37 -9.60
C TYR A 166 5.75 -7.04 -8.21
N VAL A 167 4.43 -7.07 -8.07
CA VAL A 167 3.76 -6.98 -6.78
C VAL A 167 3.06 -8.30 -6.51
N LEU A 168 3.54 -9.01 -5.49
CA LEU A 168 2.83 -10.15 -4.91
C LEU A 168 1.80 -9.62 -3.94
N VAL A 169 0.52 -9.92 -4.15
CA VAL A 169 -0.58 -9.60 -3.24
C VAL A 169 -1.07 -10.89 -2.60
N LEU A 170 -1.11 -10.90 -1.28
CA LEU A 170 -1.71 -11.95 -0.46
C LEU A 170 -3.01 -11.42 0.13
N SER A 171 -4.09 -12.14 -0.08
CA SER A 171 -5.43 -11.76 0.36
C SER A 171 -6.09 -12.93 1.08
N SER A 172 -7.03 -12.65 1.97
CA SER A 172 -7.79 -13.70 2.64
C SER A 172 -9.28 -13.38 2.70
N GLN A 173 -10.09 -14.42 2.56
CA GLN A 173 -11.55 -14.37 2.65
C GLN A 173 -12.06 -14.28 4.10
N TRP A 174 -11.16 -14.42 5.07
CA TRP A 174 -11.52 -14.36 6.48
C TRP A 174 -11.86 -12.93 6.90
N GLU A 175 -12.90 -12.82 7.71
CA GLU A 175 -13.36 -11.55 8.26
C GLU A 175 -12.23 -10.85 9.02
N GLY A 176 -12.04 -9.56 8.74
CA GLY A 176 -11.00 -8.74 9.34
C GLY A 176 -9.60 -8.91 8.77
N SER A 177 -9.43 -9.72 7.72
CA SER A 177 -8.13 -9.88 7.06
C SER A 177 -7.73 -8.61 6.30
N LYS A 178 -6.46 -8.25 6.43
CA LYS A 178 -5.82 -7.17 5.67
C LYS A 178 -5.04 -7.80 4.51
N ASP A 179 -5.30 -7.35 3.29
CA ASP A 179 -4.48 -7.74 2.15
C ASP A 179 -3.05 -7.21 2.34
N THR A 180 -2.05 -8.03 2.12
CA THR A 180 -0.65 -7.61 2.17
C THR A 180 -0.01 -7.69 0.79
N ALA A 181 1.02 -6.90 0.57
CA ALA A 181 1.72 -6.85 -0.69
C ALA A 181 3.23 -6.70 -0.52
N ALA A 182 3.98 -7.42 -1.34
CA ALA A 182 5.44 -7.30 -1.42
C ALA A 182 5.81 -6.86 -2.84
N ILE A 183 6.74 -5.90 -2.92
CA ILE A 183 7.29 -5.43 -4.18
C ILE A 183 8.60 -6.16 -4.42
N MET A 184 8.67 -6.91 -5.51
CA MET A 184 9.74 -7.86 -5.79
C MET A 184 10.34 -7.63 -7.18
N THR A 185 11.65 -7.82 -7.29
CA THR A 185 12.32 -8.05 -8.56
C THR A 185 11.92 -9.41 -9.16
N ALA A 186 12.21 -9.63 -10.44
CA ALA A 186 11.99 -10.92 -11.09
C ALA A 186 12.69 -12.09 -10.36
N THR A 187 13.91 -11.85 -9.84
CA THR A 187 14.69 -12.85 -9.11
C THR A 187 14.05 -13.18 -7.75
N GLU A 188 13.62 -12.17 -7.00
CA GLU A 188 12.95 -12.35 -5.71
C GLU A 188 11.61 -13.07 -5.88
N LEU A 189 10.79 -12.65 -6.85
CA LEU A 189 9.53 -13.31 -7.17
C LEU A 189 9.75 -14.79 -7.52
N ARG A 190 10.74 -15.09 -8.37
CA ARG A 190 11.07 -16.48 -8.71
C ARG A 190 11.48 -17.28 -7.48
N GLY A 191 12.33 -16.69 -6.63
CA GLY A 191 12.78 -17.30 -5.38
C GLY A 191 11.60 -17.65 -4.46
N TYR A 192 10.69 -16.70 -4.25
CA TYR A 192 9.47 -16.89 -3.47
C TYR A 192 8.60 -18.01 -4.06
N LEU A 193 8.24 -17.92 -5.34
CA LEU A 193 7.38 -18.91 -6.00
C LEU A 193 7.98 -20.32 -5.96
N VAL A 194 9.28 -20.47 -6.17
CA VAL A 194 9.96 -21.77 -6.03
C VAL A 194 9.86 -22.31 -4.59
N SER A 195 9.98 -21.45 -3.58
CA SER A 195 9.88 -21.87 -2.17
C SER A 195 8.51 -22.41 -1.78
N ILE A 196 7.45 -22.02 -2.51
CA ILE A 196 6.07 -22.50 -2.30
C ILE A 196 5.62 -23.52 -3.36
N ASP A 197 6.56 -24.15 -4.08
CA ASP A 197 6.29 -25.13 -5.13
C ASP A 197 5.44 -24.57 -6.29
N ARG A 198 5.83 -23.41 -6.81
CA ARG A 198 5.20 -22.69 -7.95
C ARG A 198 6.20 -22.34 -9.04
N ALA A 199 7.14 -23.23 -9.32
CA ALA A 199 8.20 -22.97 -10.30
C ALA A 199 7.66 -22.75 -11.72
N ASP A 200 6.63 -23.51 -12.13
CA ASP A 200 6.03 -23.39 -13.46
C ASP A 200 5.30 -22.06 -13.63
N GLU A 201 4.57 -21.60 -12.61
CA GLU A 201 3.93 -20.27 -12.61
C GLU A 201 4.97 -19.16 -12.65
N ALA A 202 6.09 -19.32 -11.94
CA ALA A 202 7.19 -18.37 -12.00
C ALA A 202 7.72 -18.24 -13.44
N ASP A 203 7.99 -19.36 -14.10
CA ASP A 203 8.48 -19.35 -15.47
C ASP A 203 7.42 -18.81 -16.46
N GLU A 204 6.12 -19.06 -16.25
CA GLU A 204 5.05 -18.45 -17.05
C GLU A 204 4.96 -16.92 -16.87
N ILE A 205 4.95 -16.46 -15.62
CA ILE A 205 4.84 -15.03 -15.29
C ILE A 205 6.05 -14.26 -15.84
N LEU A 206 7.25 -14.82 -15.69
CA LEU A 206 8.50 -14.18 -16.10
C LEU A 206 8.77 -14.32 -17.61
N SER A 207 8.35 -15.41 -18.26
CA SER A 207 8.52 -15.57 -19.72
C SER A 207 7.65 -14.63 -20.55
N LYS A 208 6.59 -14.06 -19.98
CA LYS A 208 5.81 -12.97 -20.58
C LYS A 208 6.59 -11.66 -20.67
N GLU A 209 7.80 -11.57 -20.09
CA GLU A 209 8.71 -10.50 -20.43
C GLU A 209 9.11 -10.59 -21.90
N LYS A 210 8.73 -9.56 -22.66
CA LYS A 210 9.34 -9.34 -23.98
C LYS A 210 10.85 -9.35 -23.79
N VAL A 211 11.51 -10.37 -24.36
CA VAL A 211 12.94 -10.28 -24.67
C VAL A 211 13.11 -9.01 -25.51
N VAL A 212 13.59 -7.94 -24.89
CA VAL A 212 13.89 -6.70 -25.61
C VAL A 212 15.08 -7.04 -26.49
N GLY A 213 14.83 -7.31 -27.76
CA GLY A 213 15.87 -7.49 -28.74
C GLY A 213 16.67 -6.20 -28.86
N VAL A 214 17.84 -6.13 -28.23
CA VAL A 214 18.74 -4.99 -28.35
C VAL A 214 19.45 -5.09 -29.70
N GLN A 215 19.22 -4.11 -30.58
CA GLN A 215 20.01 -3.99 -31.81
C GLN A 215 21.38 -3.39 -31.48
N VAL A 216 22.42 -4.22 -31.51
CA VAL A 216 23.80 -3.78 -31.36
C VAL A 216 24.41 -3.51 -32.73
N ARG A 217 24.88 -2.29 -32.97
CA ARG A 217 25.71 -1.96 -34.15
C ARG A 217 27.17 -2.16 -33.81
N LEU A 218 27.80 -3.15 -34.45
CA LEU A 218 29.23 -3.40 -34.34
C LEU A 218 29.99 -2.71 -35.48
N PRO A 219 31.17 -2.13 -35.22
CA PRO A 219 32.11 -1.74 -36.27
C PRO A 219 32.44 -2.93 -37.19
N GLU A 220 32.64 -2.68 -38.49
CA GLU A 220 32.91 -3.75 -39.47
C GLU A 220 34.14 -4.61 -39.13
N SER A 221 35.18 -4.00 -38.55
CA SER A 221 36.38 -4.70 -38.09
C SER A 221 36.03 -5.75 -37.03
N LEU A 222 35.33 -5.33 -35.98
CA LEU A 222 34.84 -6.19 -34.90
C LEU A 222 33.90 -7.29 -35.41
N ARG A 223 33.07 -6.99 -36.41
CA ARG A 223 32.12 -7.97 -36.95
C ARG A 223 32.82 -9.12 -37.68
N LYS A 224 33.92 -8.85 -38.38
CA LYS A 224 34.72 -9.89 -39.07
C LYS A 224 35.45 -10.76 -38.06
N ASP A 225 36.08 -10.15 -37.07
CA ASP A 225 36.84 -10.87 -36.05
C ASP A 225 35.93 -11.71 -35.16
N LEU A 226 34.76 -11.16 -34.79
CA LEU A 226 33.77 -11.87 -34.00
C LEU A 226 33.22 -13.10 -34.74
N LYS A 227 32.87 -12.97 -36.03
CA LYS A 227 32.39 -14.12 -36.82
C LYS A 227 33.40 -15.26 -36.86
N LYS A 228 34.70 -14.93 -37.01
CA LYS A 228 35.76 -15.92 -37.02
C LYS A 228 35.88 -16.61 -35.66
N LYS A 229 35.92 -15.84 -34.57
CA LYS A 229 36.00 -16.36 -33.20
C LYS A 229 34.82 -17.27 -32.83
N LEU A 230 33.61 -16.88 -33.21
CA LEU A 230 32.39 -17.68 -32.97
C LEU A 230 32.42 -19.01 -33.73
N LEU A 231 32.94 -19.01 -34.97
CA LEU A 231 33.11 -20.22 -35.76
C LEU A 231 34.11 -21.17 -35.12
N ASP A 232 35.23 -20.64 -34.62
CA ASP A 232 36.30 -21.41 -33.96
C ASP A 232 35.83 -21.99 -32.61
N GLU A 233 34.97 -21.28 -31.87
CA GLU A 233 34.44 -21.70 -30.57
C GLU A 233 33.13 -22.52 -30.67
N GLY A 234 32.55 -22.67 -31.86
CA GLY A 234 31.26 -23.37 -32.05
C GLY A 234 30.08 -22.70 -31.35
N LYS A 235 30.18 -21.41 -30.99
CA LYS A 235 29.15 -20.66 -30.26
C LYS A 235 28.28 -19.85 -31.22
N SER A 236 27.01 -19.69 -30.87
CA SER A 236 26.16 -18.71 -31.53
C SER A 236 26.53 -17.28 -31.12
N ILE A 237 26.22 -16.30 -31.99
CA ILE A 237 26.41 -14.89 -31.68
C ILE A 237 25.62 -14.44 -30.45
N GLN A 238 24.46 -15.06 -30.21
CA GLN A 238 23.59 -14.77 -29.07
C GLN A 238 24.20 -15.26 -27.76
N GLU A 239 24.78 -16.46 -27.74
CA GLU A 239 25.48 -17.00 -26.56
C GLU A 239 26.70 -16.16 -26.20
N PHE A 240 27.45 -15.69 -27.21
CA PHE A 240 28.59 -14.82 -26.96
C PHE A 240 28.20 -13.49 -26.33
N PHE A 241 27.17 -12.81 -26.86
CA PHE A 241 26.72 -11.54 -26.27
C PHE A 241 26.16 -11.74 -24.87
N ARG A 242 25.47 -12.85 -24.61
CA ARG A 242 24.98 -13.19 -23.27
C ARG A 242 26.14 -13.33 -22.28
N GLN A 243 27.15 -14.14 -22.62
CA GLN A 243 28.33 -14.33 -21.77
C GLN A 243 29.10 -13.01 -21.55
N ALA A 244 29.28 -12.21 -22.60
CA ALA A 244 30.00 -10.94 -22.49
C ALA A 244 29.28 -9.93 -21.59
N VAL A 245 27.94 -9.89 -21.63
CA VAL A 245 27.15 -9.05 -20.73
C VAL A 245 27.21 -9.58 -19.30
N GLU A 246 27.08 -10.89 -19.10
CA GLU A 246 27.21 -11.52 -17.78
C GLU A 246 28.59 -11.29 -17.14
N GLU A 247 29.68 -11.37 -17.91
CA GLU A 247 31.03 -11.04 -17.44
C GLU A 247 31.20 -9.56 -17.11
N TYR A 248 30.59 -8.66 -17.89
CA TYR A 248 30.71 -7.21 -17.67
C TYR A 248 29.92 -6.72 -16.45
N LEU A 249 28.83 -7.40 -16.10
CA LEU A 249 27.97 -7.03 -14.96
C LEU A 249 28.44 -7.64 -13.62
N ARG A 250 29.45 -8.52 -13.63
CA ARG A 250 30.11 -9.05 -12.44
C ARG A 250 31.27 -8.17 -12.01
#